data_AF-A0AAJ2EH16-F1
#
_entry.id   AF-A0AAJ2EH16-F1
#
_cell.length_a   1.000
_cell.length_b   1.000
_cell.length_c   1.000
_cell.angle_alpha   90.00
_cell.angle_beta   90.00
_cell.angle_gamma   90.00
#
_symmetry.space_group_name_H-M   'P 1'
#
loop_
_entity.id
_entity.type
_entity.pdbx_description
1 polymer ?
#
loop_
_entity_poly.entity_id
_entity_poly.type
_entity_poly.pdbx_seq_one_letter_code
_entity_poly.pdbx_strand_id
1 'polypeptide(L)'
;MILLGLGAIFKGSSYDIGSLREMGPGFFPVAVGAIMALSGLGIALTSVAVEPAGDRQKPEWRGWICILLGIVAFIVLGNHGGLVPATFATVFIAALGDRKNNLRDAFLLAAAMCVVAVVVFWWLLQVQLPLFQWS
;
A
#
# COMPACT_ATOMS: atom_id res chain seq x y z
N MET A 1 14.75 -5.51 3.40
CA MET A 1 14.42 -4.08 3.22
C MET A 1 15.52 -3.34 2.45
N ILE A 2 16.78 -3.39 2.90
CA ILE A 2 17.91 -2.68 2.22
C ILE A 2 18.05 -3.06 0.74
N LEU A 3 18.17 -4.36 0.41
CA LEU A 3 18.35 -4.80 -1.00
C LEU A 3 17.17 -4.44 -1.90
N LEU A 4 15.93 -4.60 -1.40
CA LEU A 4 14.72 -4.22 -2.15
C LEU A 4 14.63 -2.70 -2.34
N GLY A 5 14.99 -1.92 -1.32
CA GLY A 5 15.03 -0.46 -1.39
C GLY A 5 16.08 0.05 -2.39
N LEU A 6 17.29 -0.51 -2.35
CA LEU A 6 18.35 -0.20 -3.33
C LEU A 6 17.95 -0.59 -4.76
N GLY A 7 17.29 -1.74 -4.94
CA GLY A 7 16.76 -2.16 -6.24
C GLY A 7 15.68 -1.21 -6.77
N ALA A 8 14.78 -0.74 -5.90
CA ALA A 8 13.76 0.24 -6.24
C ALA A 8 14.36 1.60 -6.62
N ILE A 9 15.41 2.05 -5.91
CA ILE A 9 16.17 3.26 -6.25
C ILE A 9 16.85 3.08 -7.61
N PHE A 10 17.58 1.99 -7.83
CA PHE A 10 18.32 1.78 -9.07
C PHE A 10 17.40 1.77 -10.30
N LYS A 11 16.27 1.06 -10.21
CA LYS A 11 15.27 1.03 -11.28
C LYS A 11 14.52 2.36 -11.42
N GLY A 12 14.20 3.01 -10.31
CA GLY A 12 13.51 4.29 -10.28
C GLY A 12 14.37 5.44 -10.83
N SER A 13 15.68 5.41 -10.61
CA SER A 13 16.65 6.37 -11.17
C SER A 13 16.88 6.20 -12.67
N SER A 14 16.43 5.08 -13.26
CA SER A 14 16.39 4.92 -14.72
C SER A 14 15.20 5.65 -15.35
N TYR A 15 14.21 6.08 -14.55
CA TYR A 15 13.12 6.94 -14.97
C TYR A 15 13.42 8.39 -14.60
N ASP A 16 12.80 9.32 -15.32
CA ASP A 16 12.90 10.72 -14.97
C ASP A 16 12.26 10.95 -13.59
N ILE A 17 13.05 11.46 -12.65
CA ILE A 17 12.62 11.75 -11.29
C ILE A 17 11.89 13.11 -11.28
N GLY A 18 12.17 13.98 -12.26
CA GLY A 18 11.64 15.33 -12.32
C GLY A 18 12.13 16.21 -11.17
N SER A 19 11.32 17.20 -10.79
CA SER A 19 11.58 18.10 -9.66
C SER A 19 10.55 17.91 -8.54
N LEU A 20 10.77 18.51 -7.37
CA LEU A 20 9.79 18.48 -6.27
C LEU A 20 8.43 19.11 -6.64
N ARG A 21 8.40 19.99 -7.63
CA ARG A 21 7.17 20.64 -8.14
C ARG A 21 6.55 19.92 -9.33
N GLU A 22 7.33 19.10 -10.03
CA GLU A 22 6.91 18.31 -11.19
C GLU A 22 7.50 16.91 -11.04
N MET A 23 6.83 16.08 -10.23
CA MET A 23 7.28 14.74 -9.89
C MET A 23 7.21 13.85 -11.14
N GLY A 24 8.36 13.37 -11.60
CA GLY A 24 8.45 12.39 -12.67
C GLY A 24 8.10 10.97 -12.19
N PRO A 25 7.89 10.02 -13.11
CA PRO A 25 7.51 8.64 -12.79
C PRO A 25 8.54 7.91 -11.90
N GLY A 26 9.80 8.36 -11.90
CA GLY A 26 10.86 7.83 -11.04
C GLY A 26 10.81 8.30 -9.59
N PHE A 27 10.10 9.39 -9.28
CA PHE A 27 10.10 9.99 -7.93
C PHE A 27 9.56 9.02 -6.87
N PHE A 28 8.41 8.42 -7.11
CA PHE A 28 7.76 7.55 -6.13
C PHE A 28 8.59 6.28 -5.82
N PRO A 29 9.05 5.49 -6.82
CA PRO A 29 9.92 4.34 -6.55
C PRO A 29 11.20 4.68 -5.79
N VAL A 30 11.86 5.79 -6.14
CA VAL A 30 13.11 6.23 -5.49
C VAL A 30 12.86 6.66 -4.05
N ALA A 31 11.82 7.46 -3.79
CA ALA A 31 11.50 7.94 -2.46
C ALA A 31 11.15 6.79 -1.50
N VAL A 32 10.26 5.88 -1.92
CA VAL A 32 9.88 4.71 -1.12
C VAL A 32 11.09 3.78 -0.94
N GLY A 33 11.89 3.57 -2.00
CA GLY A 33 13.12 2.79 -1.92
C GLY A 33 14.14 3.36 -0.92
N ALA A 34 14.30 4.68 -0.88
CA ALA A 34 15.17 5.37 0.08
C ALA A 34 14.69 5.19 1.52
N ILE A 35 13.38 5.35 1.77
CA ILE A 35 12.80 5.12 3.11
C ILE A 35 12.99 3.64 3.53
N MET A 36 12.78 2.69 2.62
CA MET A 36 13.02 1.27 2.88
C MET A 36 14.50 0.96 3.17
N ALA A 37 15.43 1.59 2.44
CA ALA A 37 16.86 1.41 2.66
C ALA A 37 17.31 1.99 4.01
N LEU A 38 16.85 3.21 4.34
CA LEU A 38 17.16 3.88 5.61
C LEU A 38 16.59 3.14 6.82
N SER A 39 15.32 2.72 6.76
CA SER A 39 14.71 1.91 7.82
C SER A 39 15.42 0.57 8.00
N GLY A 40 15.79 -0.10 6.90
CA GLY A 40 16.58 -1.33 6.95
C GLY A 40 17.96 -1.12 7.58
N LEU A 41 18.62 0.00 7.29
CA LEU A 41 19.90 0.37 7.91
C LEU A 41 19.73 0.64 9.41
N GLY A 42 18.67 1.37 9.81
CA GLY A 42 18.34 1.62 11.20
C GLY A 42 18.12 0.33 12.00
N ILE A 43 17.40 -0.64 11.43
CA ILE A 43 17.21 -1.97 12.03
C ILE A 43 18.54 -2.73 12.13
N ALA A 44 19.38 -2.69 11.09
CA ALA A 44 20.67 -3.37 11.12
C ALA A 44 21.57 -2.85 12.25
N LEU A 45 21.59 -1.53 12.47
CA LEU A 45 22.36 -0.89 13.54
C LEU A 45 21.81 -1.22 14.95
N THR A 46 20.49 -1.35 15.12
CA THR A 46 19.88 -1.68 16.42
C THR A 46 19.84 -3.18 16.73
N SER A 47 19.87 -4.03 15.70
CA SER A 47 19.80 -5.49 15.83
C SER A 47 21.05 -6.15 16.43
N VAL A 48 22.18 -5.44 16.50
CA VAL A 48 23.42 -5.93 17.13
C VAL A 48 23.23 -6.19 18.63
N ALA A 49 22.20 -5.60 19.27
CA ALA A 49 21.95 -5.70 20.70
C ALA A 49 20.82 -6.67 21.11
N VAL A 50 20.15 -7.36 20.17
CA VAL A 50 18.97 -8.19 20.47
C VAL A 50 19.21 -9.61 19.94
N GLU A 51 19.19 -10.61 20.84
CA GLU A 51 19.21 -12.03 20.45
C GLU A 51 18.07 -12.32 19.47
N PRO A 52 18.29 -13.13 18.42
CA PRO A 52 17.26 -13.44 17.46
C PRO A 52 16.16 -14.23 18.17
N ALA A 53 15.03 -13.57 18.45
CA ALA A 53 13.80 -14.24 18.84
C ALA A 53 13.40 -15.17 17.68
N GLY A 54 13.84 -16.41 17.79
CA GLY A 54 13.63 -17.47 16.83
C GLY A 54 12.17 -17.87 16.83
N ASP A 55 11.35 -17.18 16.06
CA ASP A 55 10.15 -17.77 15.51
C ASP A 55 10.13 -17.46 14.02
N ARG A 56 10.48 -18.47 13.21
CA ARG A 56 10.31 -18.39 11.75
C ARG A 56 8.81 -18.44 11.49
N GLN A 57 8.18 -17.28 11.57
CA GLN A 57 6.76 -17.12 11.30
C GLN A 57 6.47 -17.72 9.93
N LYS A 58 5.57 -18.72 9.91
CA LYS A 58 5.22 -19.46 8.70
C LYS A 58 4.81 -18.45 7.62
N PRO A 59 5.29 -18.60 6.37
CA PRO A 59 4.97 -17.64 5.31
C PRO A 59 3.46 -17.48 5.19
N GLU A 60 2.99 -16.23 5.26
CA GLU A 60 1.57 -15.89 5.29
C GLU A 60 0.99 -15.84 3.87
N TRP A 61 0.99 -16.99 3.19
CA TRP A 61 0.49 -17.16 1.82
C TRP A 61 -0.91 -16.56 1.60
N ARG A 62 -1.78 -16.63 2.63
CA ARG A 62 -3.12 -16.02 2.61
C ARG A 62 -3.04 -14.50 2.47
N GLY A 63 -2.20 -13.84 3.25
CA GLY A 63 -2.00 -12.39 3.17
C GLY A 63 -1.47 -11.96 1.81
N TRP A 64 -0.52 -12.72 1.25
CA TRP A 64 0.06 -12.43 -0.06
C TRP A 64 -0.99 -12.48 -1.17
N ILE A 65 -1.81 -13.53 -1.19
CA ILE A 65 -2.89 -13.69 -2.17
C ILE A 65 -3.95 -12.59 -1.98
N CYS A 66 -4.32 -12.27 -0.75
CA CYS A 66 -5.28 -11.21 -0.44
C CYS A 66 -4.81 -9.82 -0.90
N ILE A 67 -3.52 -9.49 -0.72
CA ILE A 67 -2.99 -8.20 -1.20
C ILE A 67 -3.06 -8.13 -2.74
N LEU A 68 -2.65 -9.20 -3.44
CA LEU A 68 -2.73 -9.25 -4.89
C LEU A 68 -4.19 -9.15 -5.39
N LEU A 69 -5.11 -9.90 -4.77
CA LEU A 69 -6.54 -9.81 -5.07
C LEU A 69 -7.12 -8.42 -4.78
N GLY A 70 -6.68 -7.77 -3.70
CA GLY A 70 -7.08 -6.41 -3.36
C GLY A 70 -6.67 -5.42 -4.44
N ILE A 71 -5.43 -5.50 -4.95
CA ILE A 71 -4.95 -4.66 -6.05
C ILE A 71 -5.79 -4.88 -7.32
N VAL A 72 -6.06 -6.14 -7.67
CA VAL A 72 -6.88 -6.48 -8.84
C VAL A 72 -8.32 -5.95 -8.66
N ALA A 73 -8.90 -6.12 -7.47
CA ALA A 73 -10.22 -5.60 -7.15
C ALA A 73 -10.26 -4.08 -7.25
N PHE A 74 -9.23 -3.36 -6.78
CA PHE A 74 -9.13 -1.91 -6.94
C PHE A 74 -9.16 -1.49 -8.40
N ILE A 75 -8.38 -2.16 -9.26
CA ILE A 75 -8.29 -1.82 -10.68
C ILE A 75 -9.64 -2.05 -11.37
N VAL A 76 -10.28 -3.19 -11.12
CA VAL A 76 -11.55 -3.55 -11.76
C VAL A 76 -12.70 -2.67 -11.26
N LEU A 77 -12.87 -2.55 -9.94
CA LEU A 77 -13.96 -1.74 -9.36
C LEU A 77 -13.68 -0.24 -9.46
N GLY A 78 -12.42 0.17 -9.49
CA GLY A 78 -12.06 1.57 -9.72
C GLY A 78 -12.51 2.02 -11.10
N ASN A 79 -12.34 1.17 -12.10
CA ASN A 79 -12.77 1.46 -13.47
C ASN A 79 -14.30 1.39 -13.67
N HIS A 80 -14.99 0.48 -12.99
CA HIS A 80 -16.43 0.22 -13.23
C HIS A 80 -17.38 0.76 -12.16
N GLY A 81 -16.89 1.07 -10.96
CA GLY A 81 -17.70 1.42 -9.79
C GLY A 81 -17.29 2.73 -9.12
N GLY A 82 -16.12 3.28 -9.44
CA GLY A 82 -15.58 4.49 -8.82
C GLY A 82 -14.80 4.22 -7.53
N LEU A 83 -14.37 5.32 -6.89
CA LEU A 83 -13.39 5.29 -5.79
C LEU A 83 -13.90 4.54 -4.55
N VAL A 84 -15.17 4.70 -4.20
CA VAL A 84 -15.75 4.15 -2.97
C VAL A 84 -15.80 2.62 -2.98
N PRO A 85 -16.44 1.96 -3.97
CA PRO A 85 -16.49 0.49 -4.02
C PRO A 85 -15.10 -0.14 -4.23
N ALA A 86 -14.21 0.54 -4.97
CA ALA A 86 -12.82 0.09 -5.15
C ALA A 86 -12.05 0.08 -3.83
N THR A 87 -12.13 1.17 -3.06
CA THR A 87 -11.48 1.28 -1.75
C THR A 87 -12.04 0.25 -0.78
N PHE A 88 -13.37 0.10 -0.74
CA PHE A 88 -14.03 -0.87 0.13
C PHE A 88 -13.55 -2.29 -0.14
N ALA A 89 -13.60 -2.74 -1.40
CA ALA A 89 -13.21 -4.09 -1.77
C ALA A 89 -11.73 -4.36 -1.48
N THR A 90 -10.86 -3.40 -1.80
CA THR A 90 -9.42 -3.53 -1.58
C THR A 90 -9.09 -3.71 -0.11
N VAL A 91 -9.63 -2.82 0.74
CA VAL A 91 -9.38 -2.87 2.19
C VAL A 91 -10.01 -4.12 2.81
N PHE A 92 -11.22 -4.48 2.39
CA PHE A 92 -11.92 -5.67 2.91
C PHE A 92 -11.17 -6.96 2.57
N ILE A 93 -10.72 -7.12 1.31
CA ILE A 93 -9.97 -8.30 0.87
C ILE A 93 -8.61 -8.35 1.58
N ALA A 94 -7.90 -7.22 1.69
CA ALA A 94 -6.63 -7.15 2.39
C ALA A 94 -6.78 -7.50 3.87
N ALA A 95 -7.82 -6.99 4.53
CA ALA A 95 -8.11 -7.28 5.94
C ALA A 95 -8.42 -8.76 6.20
N LEU A 96 -9.04 -9.46 5.23
CA LEU A 96 -9.30 -10.90 5.32
C LEU A 96 -8.04 -11.77 5.15
N GLY A 97 -6.95 -11.17 4.67
CA GLY A 97 -5.63 -11.79 4.57
C GLY A 97 -5.00 -12.08 5.93
N ASP A 98 -5.34 -11.29 6.95
CA ASP A 98 -4.91 -11.51 8.33
C ASP A 98 -5.73 -12.65 8.96
N ARG A 99 -5.05 -13.63 9.55
CA ARG A 99 -5.69 -14.77 10.23
C ARG A 99 -6.40 -14.37 11.52
N LYS A 100 -6.06 -13.22 12.11
CA LYS A 100 -6.63 -12.73 13.37
C LYS A 100 -7.89 -11.88 13.18
N ASN A 101 -8.14 -11.41 11.95
CA ASN A 101 -9.29 -10.54 11.70
C ASN A 101 -10.59 -11.34 11.62
N ASN A 102 -11.61 -10.87 12.34
CA ASN A 102 -12.98 -11.30 12.13
C ASN A 102 -13.61 -10.51 10.97
N LEU A 103 -14.65 -11.08 10.34
CA LEU A 103 -15.40 -10.41 9.27
C LEU A 103 -15.96 -9.05 9.70
N ARG A 104 -16.32 -8.90 10.99
CA ARG A 104 -16.82 -7.64 11.55
C ARG A 104 -15.74 -6.57 11.60
N ASP A 105 -14.54 -6.93 12.05
CA ASP A 105 -13.40 -6.02 12.16
C ASP A 105 -12.93 -5.58 10.77
N ALA A 106 -12.87 -6.53 9.83
CA ALA A 106 -12.55 -6.25 8.42
C ALA A 106 -13.58 -5.30 7.77
N PHE A 107 -14.88 -5.50 8.04
CA PHE A 107 -15.92 -4.63 7.52
C PHE A 107 -15.84 -3.22 8.10
N LEU A 108 -15.63 -3.10 9.42
CA LEU A 108 -15.52 -1.81 10.09
C LEU A 108 -14.28 -1.03 9.64
N LEU A 109 -13.15 -1.73 9.45
CA LEU A 109 -11.93 -1.16 8.90
C LEU A 109 -12.15 -0.66 7.45
N ALA A 110 -12.78 -1.47 6.61
CA ALA A 110 -13.08 -1.08 5.23
C ALA A 110 -14.02 0.12 5.15
N ALA A 111 -15.07 0.15 5.98
CA ALA A 111 -16.00 1.27 6.06
C ALA A 111 -15.30 2.56 6.53
N ALA A 112 -14.49 2.48 7.59
CA ALA A 112 -13.72 3.63 8.07
C ALA A 112 -12.75 4.16 7.01
N MET A 113 -12.05 3.27 6.30
CA MET A 113 -11.15 3.66 5.21
C MET A 113 -11.88 4.28 4.02
N CYS A 114 -13.09 3.84 3.70
CA CYS A 114 -13.92 4.51 2.69
C CYS A 114 -14.25 5.94 3.08
N VAL A 115 -14.64 6.18 4.35
CA VAL A 115 -14.91 7.54 4.84
C VAL A 115 -13.67 8.42 4.73
N VAL A 116 -12.51 7.92 5.17
CA VAL A 116 -11.23 8.65 5.06
C VAL A 116 -10.90 8.94 3.60
N ALA A 117 -11.07 7.98 2.70
CA ALA A 117 -10.82 8.17 1.27
C ALA A 117 -11.75 9.26 0.69
N VAL A 118 -13.04 9.21 1.00
CA VAL A 118 -13.98 10.26 0.57
C VAL A 118 -13.56 11.63 1.11
N VAL A 119 -13.24 11.75 2.40
CA VAL A 119 -12.82 13.04 2.99
C VAL A 119 -11.55 13.57 2.32
N VAL A 120 -10.53 12.74 2.12
CA VAL A 120 -9.27 13.19 1.53
C VAL A 120 -9.44 13.53 0.05
N PHE A 121 -10.05 12.66 -0.74
CA PHE A 121 -10.12 12.85 -2.19
C PHE A 121 -11.16 13.89 -2.60
N TRP A 122 -12.33 13.88 -1.96
CA TRP A 122 -13.41 14.80 -2.28
C TRP A 122 -13.21 16.16 -1.61
N TRP A 123 -12.91 16.18 -0.30
CA TRP A 123 -12.88 17.44 0.45
C TRP A 123 -11.51 18.10 0.49
N LEU A 124 -10.44 17.33 0.73
CA LEU A 124 -9.10 17.89 0.94
C LEU A 124 -8.36 18.20 -0.37
N LEU A 125 -8.35 17.24 -1.30
CA LEU A 125 -7.59 17.34 -2.55
C LEU A 125 -8.43 17.82 -3.73
N GLN A 126 -9.77 17.85 -3.62
CA GLN A 126 -10.71 18.24 -4.69
C GLN A 126 -10.40 17.55 -6.03
N VAL A 127 -9.91 16.30 -5.98
CA VAL A 127 -9.59 15.54 -7.19
C VAL A 127 -10.91 15.07 -7.80
N GLN A 128 -11.11 15.31 -9.09
CA GLN A 128 -12.29 14.89 -9.85
C GLN A 128 -12.23 13.39 -10.19
N LEU A 129 -11.93 12.55 -9.19
CA LEU A 129 -12.13 11.11 -9.32
C LEU A 129 -13.62 10.84 -9.09
N PRO A 130 -14.34 10.30 -10.09
CA PRO A 130 -15.76 10.04 -9.98
C PRO A 130 -16.01 9.02 -8.86
N LEU A 131 -16.81 9.45 -7.88
CA LEU A 131 -17.11 8.66 -6.68
C LEU A 131 -17.88 7.39 -7.02
N PHE A 132 -18.75 7.48 -8.02
CA PHE A 132 -19.46 6.37 -8.64
C PHE A 132 -19.37 6.55 -10.15
N GLN A 133 -18.78 5.57 -10.83
CA GLN A 133 -18.94 5.40 -12.27
C GLN A 133 -19.87 4.22 -12.47
N TRP A 134 -20.91 4.40 -13.26
CA TRP A 134 -21.72 3.33 -13.81
C TRP A 134 -21.60 3.53 -15.32
N SER A 135 -20.70 2.80 -15.96
CA SER A 135 -20.56 2.76 -17.43
C SER A 135 -20.92 1.38 -17.93
#